data_AF-A0A9D7EV15-F1
#
_entry.id   AF-A0A9D7EV15-F1
#
_cell.length_a   1.000
_cell.length_b   1.000
_cell.length_c   1.000
_cell.angle_alpha   90.00
_cell.angle_beta   90.00
_cell.angle_gamma   90.00
#
_symmetry.space_group_name_H-M   'P 1'
#
loop_
_entity.id
_entity.type
_entity.pdbx_description
1 polymer ?
#
loop_
_entity_poly.entity_id
_entity_poly.type
_entity_poly.pdbx_seq_one_letter_code
_entity_poly.pdbx_strand_id
1 'polypeptide(L)'
;MIFAFRKIIECESRRIGFLYLVSCAVFLLVGTACALAVQVDLSKLNLVSLDPEQFGRALTQHGMVMVFVFLLPLMAGTLGNFALPAALGVRNLAIPGLSLVGWFCHVIGGILILVSVELGSYTSGWTMLMPPTVSKLLFGSLIVGLALCAGSVFIQAICIVSSILSRRCRAIGLNQLSLSSGFFFFGRLLIFSSLRFAL
;
A
#
# COMPACT_ATOMS: atom_id res chain seq x y z
N MET A 1 25.61 9.38 8.24
CA MET A 1 24.13 9.49 8.21
C MET A 1 23.62 10.34 7.03
N ILE A 2 24.16 11.54 6.79
CA ILE A 2 23.76 12.44 5.68
C ILE A 2 23.92 11.82 4.27
N PHE A 3 24.98 11.04 4.05
CA PHE A 3 25.26 10.40 2.75
C PHE A 3 24.25 9.28 2.40
N ALA A 4 23.79 8.52 3.40
CA ALA A 4 22.77 7.49 3.22
C ALA A 4 21.40 8.12 2.92
N PHE A 5 21.05 9.21 3.62
CA PHE A 5 19.82 9.96 3.39
C PHE A 5 19.77 10.59 1.99
N ARG A 6 20.88 11.17 1.53
CA ARG A 6 21.03 11.69 0.16
C ARG A 6 20.84 10.60 -0.90
N LYS A 7 21.35 9.39 -0.63
CA LYS A 7 21.24 8.23 -1.52
C LYS A 7 19.82 7.63 -1.57
N ILE A 8 19.02 7.84 -0.51
CA ILE A 8 17.59 7.47 -0.41
C ILE A 8 16.71 8.48 -1.15
N ILE A 9 17.05 9.77 -1.13
CA ILE A 9 16.29 10.85 -1.80
C ILE A 9 16.58 10.91 -3.32
N GLU A 10 17.54 10.14 -3.83
CA GLU A 10 17.74 10.04 -5.27
C GLU A 10 16.44 9.52 -5.93
N CYS A 11 15.81 10.38 -6.73
CA CYS A 11 14.57 10.12 -7.47
C CYS A 11 14.80 9.12 -8.62
N GLU A 12 15.31 7.93 -8.31
CA GLU A 12 15.50 6.80 -9.20
C GLU A 12 14.42 5.75 -8.92
N SER A 13 13.63 5.41 -9.94
CA SER A 13 12.49 4.50 -9.79
C SER A 13 12.90 3.17 -9.20
N ARG A 14 14.05 2.62 -9.60
CA ARG A 14 14.55 1.34 -9.08
C ARG A 14 14.79 1.37 -7.56
N ARG A 15 15.25 2.50 -7.03
CA ARG A 15 15.49 2.66 -5.59
C ARG A 15 14.19 2.85 -4.83
N ILE A 16 13.27 3.64 -5.37
CA ILE A 16 11.93 3.83 -4.80
C ILE A 16 11.19 2.48 -4.76
N GLY A 17 11.30 1.67 -5.81
CA GLY A 17 10.77 0.31 -5.84
C GLY A 17 11.37 -0.58 -4.74
N PHE A 18 12.67 -0.45 -4.46
CA PHE A 18 13.31 -1.17 -3.35
C PHE A 18 12.82 -0.69 -1.98
N LEU A 19 12.61 0.63 -1.80
CA LEU A 19 12.02 1.17 -0.57
C LEU A 19 10.62 0.60 -0.32
N TYR A 20 9.76 0.58 -1.34
CA TYR A 20 8.45 -0.06 -1.25
C TYR A 20 8.57 -1.56 -0.92
N LEU A 21 9.50 -2.28 -1.55
CA LEU A 21 9.70 -3.71 -1.30
C LEU A 21 10.06 -3.98 0.16
N VAL A 22 11.02 -3.23 0.71
CA VAL A 22 11.46 -3.38 2.11
C VAL A 22 10.32 -3.03 3.07
N SER A 23 9.62 -1.91 2.85
CA SER A 23 8.46 -1.54 3.66
C SER A 23 7.38 -2.62 3.62
N CYS A 24 7.02 -3.10 2.44
CA CYS A 24 6.04 -4.18 2.27
C CYS A 24 6.46 -5.47 2.98
N ALA A 25 7.74 -5.84 2.92
CA ALA A 25 8.25 -7.02 3.62
C ALA A 25 8.14 -6.89 5.15
N VAL A 26 8.45 -5.72 5.71
CA VAL A 26 8.27 -5.46 7.15
C VAL A 26 6.80 -5.57 7.54
N PHE A 27 5.90 -4.91 6.80
CA PHE A 27 4.47 -4.99 7.08
C PHE A 27 3.89 -6.39 6.87
N LEU A 28 4.40 -7.17 5.91
CA LEU A 28 4.01 -8.56 5.72
C LEU A 28 4.30 -9.40 6.96
N LEU A 29 5.46 -9.21 7.59
CA LEU A 29 5.80 -9.91 8.84
C LEU A 29 4.83 -9.55 9.96
N VAL A 30 4.49 -8.27 10.11
CA VAL A 30 3.50 -7.80 11.10
C VAL A 30 2.12 -8.42 10.83
N GLY A 31 1.62 -8.33 9.60
CA GLY A 31 0.32 -8.90 9.23
C GLY A 31 0.28 -10.42 9.41
N THR A 32 1.37 -11.12 9.10
CA THR A 32 1.48 -12.57 9.29
C THR A 32 1.52 -12.93 10.78
N ALA A 33 2.22 -12.16 11.61
CA ALA A 33 2.24 -12.38 13.06
C ALA A 33 0.82 -12.25 13.66
N CYS A 34 0.03 -11.26 13.24
CA CYS A 34 -1.38 -11.12 13.66
C CYS A 34 -2.22 -12.34 13.24
N ALA A 35 -2.05 -12.85 12.02
CA ALA A 35 -2.75 -14.05 11.57
C ALA A 35 -2.35 -15.30 12.36
N LEU A 36 -1.06 -15.46 12.67
CA LEU A 36 -0.57 -16.56 13.49
C LEU A 36 -1.16 -16.51 14.90
N ALA A 37 -1.26 -15.32 15.52
CA ALA A 37 -1.89 -15.16 16.82
C ALA A 37 -3.35 -15.64 16.82
N VAL A 38 -4.13 -15.24 15.81
CA VAL A 38 -5.53 -15.70 15.63
C VAL A 38 -5.60 -17.21 15.40
N GLN A 39 -4.73 -17.78 14.56
CA GLN A 39 -4.73 -19.21 14.30
C GLN A 39 -4.34 -20.05 15.52
N VAL A 40 -3.39 -19.58 16.33
CA VAL A 40 -2.98 -20.26 17.57
C VAL A 40 -4.13 -20.27 18.57
N ASP A 41 -4.85 -19.16 18.74
CA ASP A 41 -6.02 -19.09 19.61
C ASP A 41 -7.12 -20.09 19.15
N LEU A 42 -7.42 -20.13 17.85
CA LEU A 42 -8.40 -21.06 17.26
C LEU A 42 -7.98 -22.54 17.33
N SER A 43 -6.68 -22.83 17.38
CA SER A 43 -6.16 -24.20 17.40
C SER A 43 -6.39 -24.95 18.72
N LYS A 44 -6.84 -24.25 19.78
CA LYS A 44 -7.03 -24.79 21.14
C LYS A 44 -5.77 -25.43 21.75
N LEU A 45 -4.59 -25.08 21.24
CA LEU A 45 -3.30 -25.56 21.76
C LEU A 45 -2.92 -24.93 23.12
N ASN A 46 -3.73 -24.00 23.67
CA ASN A 46 -3.49 -23.25 24.90
C ASN A 46 -2.14 -22.50 24.94
N LEU A 47 -1.52 -22.24 23.78
CA LEU A 47 -0.24 -21.52 23.69
C LEU A 47 -0.42 -20.01 23.81
N VAL A 48 -1.55 -19.49 23.34
CA VAL A 48 -1.99 -18.09 23.43
C VAL A 48 -3.49 -18.12 23.66
N SER A 49 -3.99 -17.28 24.57
CA SER A 49 -5.43 -17.08 24.78
C SER A 49 -5.70 -15.59 24.61
N LEU A 50 -6.37 -15.23 23.52
CA LEU A 50 -6.77 -13.86 23.25
C LEU A 50 -8.14 -13.61 23.88
N ASP A 51 -8.32 -12.46 24.51
CA ASP A 51 -9.67 -12.01 24.85
C ASP A 51 -10.44 -11.63 23.56
N PRO A 52 -11.79 -11.54 23.58
CA PRO A 52 -12.57 -11.22 22.38
C PRO A 52 -12.17 -9.90 21.70
N GLU A 53 -11.65 -8.94 22.48
CA GLU A 53 -11.23 -7.65 21.96
C GLU A 53 -9.88 -7.76 21.24
N GLN A 54 -8.90 -8.44 21.83
CA GLN A 54 -7.60 -8.76 21.25
C GLN A 54 -7.74 -9.60 19.98
N PHE A 55 -8.66 -10.57 19.99
CA PHE A 55 -8.98 -11.36 18.79
C PHE A 55 -9.49 -10.47 17.66
N GLY A 56 -10.46 -9.60 17.95
CA GLY A 56 -11.01 -8.65 16.98
C GLY A 56 -9.96 -7.66 16.47
N ARG A 57 -9.12 -7.12 17.36
CA ARG A 57 -7.98 -6.25 17.00
C ARG A 57 -7.00 -6.95 16.08
N ALA A 58 -6.53 -8.15 16.42
CA ALA A 58 -5.57 -8.90 15.63
C ALA A 58 -6.11 -9.22 14.22
N LEU A 59 -7.37 -9.64 14.13
CA LEU A 59 -8.03 -9.90 12.85
C LEU A 59 -8.19 -8.63 12.00
N THR A 60 -8.51 -7.50 12.65
CA THR A 60 -8.61 -6.18 12.02
C THR A 60 -7.25 -5.71 11.50
N GLN A 61 -6.20 -5.76 12.33
CA GLN A 61 -4.83 -5.41 11.96
C GLN A 61 -4.33 -6.28 10.80
N HIS A 62 -4.52 -7.60 10.87
CA HIS A 62 -4.14 -8.50 9.80
C HIS A 62 -4.77 -8.10 8.46
N GLY A 63 -6.10 -7.94 8.43
CA GLY A 63 -6.81 -7.59 7.21
C GLY A 63 -6.39 -6.23 6.64
N MET A 64 -6.27 -5.21 7.50
CA MET A 64 -5.88 -3.87 7.07
C MET A 64 -4.45 -3.84 6.54
N VAL A 65 -3.51 -4.49 7.23
CA VAL A 65 -2.11 -4.57 6.81
C VAL A 65 -1.99 -5.33 5.49
N MET A 66 -2.62 -6.50 5.37
CA MET A 66 -2.50 -7.33 4.17
C MET A 66 -3.07 -6.62 2.93
N VAL A 67 -4.23 -5.98 3.03
CA VAL A 67 -4.87 -5.34 1.87
C VAL A 67 -4.27 -3.97 1.57
N PHE A 68 -4.26 -3.06 2.54
CA PHE A 68 -3.95 -1.65 2.28
C PHE A 68 -2.47 -1.31 2.36
N VAL A 69 -1.70 -2.06 3.15
CA VAL A 69 -0.30 -1.74 3.45
C VAL A 69 0.65 -2.70 2.72
N PHE A 70 0.26 -3.94 2.47
CA PHE A 70 1.09 -4.91 1.75
C PHE A 70 0.67 -5.07 0.28
N LEU A 71 -0.53 -5.58 0.01
CA LEU A 71 -0.93 -6.01 -1.34
C LEU A 71 -0.96 -4.84 -2.34
N LEU A 72 -1.68 -3.77 -2.01
CA LEU A 72 -1.80 -2.61 -2.90
C LEU A 72 -0.45 -1.91 -3.15
N PRO A 73 0.38 -1.60 -2.13
CA PRO A 73 1.68 -0.96 -2.34
C PRO A 73 2.72 -1.89 -2.99
N LEU A 74 2.65 -3.20 -2.79
CA LEU A 74 3.49 -4.15 -3.51
C LEU A 74 3.21 -4.10 -5.02
N MET A 75 1.92 -4.12 -5.40
CA MET A 75 1.51 -4.08 -6.81
C MET A 75 1.75 -2.70 -7.46
N ALA A 76 1.40 -1.61 -6.79
CA ALA A 76 1.47 -0.25 -7.34
C ALA A 76 2.84 0.43 -7.13
N GLY A 77 3.43 0.25 -5.96
CA GLY A 77 4.70 0.83 -5.54
C GLY A 77 5.89 0.04 -6.08
N THR A 78 6.03 -1.22 -5.63
CA THR A 78 7.20 -2.06 -5.94
C THR A 78 7.23 -2.46 -7.41
N LEU A 79 6.22 -3.20 -7.88
CA LEU A 79 6.23 -3.69 -9.25
C LEU A 79 6.09 -2.55 -10.26
N GLY A 80 5.33 -1.50 -9.95
CA GLY A 80 5.21 -0.32 -10.81
C GLY A 80 6.55 0.40 -11.04
N ASN A 81 7.41 0.47 -10.03
CA ASN A 81 8.73 1.09 -10.14
C ASN A 81 9.81 0.19 -10.73
N PHE A 82 9.67 -1.14 -10.67
CA PHE A 82 10.62 -2.09 -11.27
C PHE A 82 10.23 -2.54 -12.68
N ALA A 83 9.02 -3.06 -12.83
CA ALA A 83 8.59 -3.73 -14.06
C ALA A 83 8.21 -2.73 -15.16
N LEU A 84 7.62 -1.58 -14.82
CA LEU A 84 7.19 -0.63 -15.84
C LEU A 84 8.36 0.03 -16.60
N PRO A 85 9.39 0.58 -15.93
CA PRO A 85 10.52 1.16 -16.66
C PRO A 85 11.22 0.12 -17.54
N ALA A 86 11.36 -1.11 -17.05
CA ALA A 86 11.90 -2.23 -17.83
C ALA A 86 11.04 -2.56 -19.05
N ALA A 87 9.71 -2.61 -18.90
CA ALA A 87 8.78 -2.89 -20.00
C ALA A 87 8.71 -1.77 -21.05
N LEU A 88 9.02 -0.53 -20.66
CA LEU A 88 9.10 0.63 -21.57
C LEU A 88 10.52 0.84 -22.14
N GLY A 89 11.53 0.11 -21.67
CA GLY A 89 12.94 0.32 -22.05
C GLY A 89 13.53 1.64 -21.53
N VAL A 90 12.98 2.21 -20.46
CA VAL A 90 13.42 3.49 -19.89
C VAL A 90 14.04 3.30 -18.50
N ARG A 91 14.94 4.19 -18.12
CA ARG A 91 15.62 4.11 -16.82
C ARG A 91 14.73 4.46 -15.63
N ASN A 92 13.84 5.46 -15.79
CA ASN A 92 13.00 6.00 -14.72
C ASN A 92 11.59 6.30 -15.23
N LEU A 93 10.63 6.34 -14.30
CA LEU A 93 9.29 6.89 -14.50
C LEU A 93 9.34 8.37 -14.94
N ALA A 94 8.23 8.87 -15.47
CA ALA A 94 8.08 10.27 -15.88
C ALA A 94 8.25 11.25 -14.72
N ILE A 95 7.68 10.93 -13.56
CA ILE A 95 7.66 11.81 -12.38
C ILE A 95 8.16 11.03 -11.14
N PRO A 96 9.46 10.69 -11.06
CA PRO A 96 9.97 9.81 -10.00
C PRO A 96 9.90 10.46 -8.61
N GLY A 97 10.04 11.78 -8.50
CA GLY A 97 9.90 12.48 -7.21
C GLY A 97 8.50 12.35 -6.59
N LEU A 98 7.46 12.33 -7.43
CA LEU A 98 6.08 12.12 -6.97
C LEU A 98 5.89 10.68 -6.45
N SER A 99 6.55 9.70 -7.07
CA SER A 99 6.56 8.32 -6.57
C SER A 99 7.21 8.19 -5.19
N LEU A 100 8.26 8.97 -4.92
CA LEU A 100 8.89 9.01 -3.59
C LEU A 100 7.95 9.60 -2.53
N VAL A 101 7.18 10.65 -2.86
CA VAL A 101 6.14 11.19 -1.97
C VAL A 101 5.08 10.12 -1.66
N GLY A 102 4.68 9.35 -2.67
CA GLY A 102 3.79 8.20 -2.49
C GLY A 102 4.33 7.22 -1.46
N TRP A 103 5.64 6.92 -1.49
CA TRP A 103 6.26 6.00 -0.53
C TRP A 103 6.18 6.53 0.91
N PHE A 104 6.41 7.83 1.12
CA PHE A 104 6.24 8.45 2.45
C PHE A 104 4.79 8.34 2.94
N CYS A 105 3.81 8.66 2.08
CA CYS A 105 2.39 8.51 2.42
C CYS A 105 2.05 7.06 2.81
N HIS A 106 2.61 6.08 2.10
CA HIS A 106 2.43 4.67 2.40
C HIS A 106 2.98 4.28 3.79
N VAL A 107 4.22 4.66 4.11
CA VAL A 107 4.84 4.30 5.40
C VAL A 107 4.12 4.99 6.56
N ILE A 108 3.85 6.29 6.44
CA ILE A 108 3.16 7.06 7.49
C ILE A 108 1.73 6.53 7.68
N GLY A 109 1.01 6.26 6.57
CA GLY A 109 -0.33 5.71 6.62
C GLY A 109 -0.38 4.33 7.27
N GLY A 110 0.55 3.43 6.91
CA GLY A 110 0.65 2.08 7.48
C GLY A 110 0.94 2.08 8.98
N ILE A 111 1.87 2.93 9.44
CA ILE A 111 2.17 3.09 10.87
C ILE A 111 0.93 3.64 11.60
N LEU A 112 0.27 4.65 11.03
CA LEU A 112 -0.90 5.27 11.66
C LEU A 112 -2.07 4.29 11.78
N ILE A 113 -2.30 3.43 10.79
CA ILE A 113 -3.28 2.34 10.87
C ILE A 113 -2.95 1.41 12.05
N LEU A 114 -1.72 0.90 12.11
CA LEU A 114 -1.29 -0.04 13.16
C LEU A 114 -1.46 0.56 14.55
N VAL A 115 -0.93 1.77 14.77
CA VAL A 115 -1.02 2.46 16.06
C VAL A 115 -2.46 2.76 16.43
N SER A 116 -3.29 3.20 15.47
CA SER A 116 -4.69 3.51 15.76
C SER A 116 -5.45 2.27 16.20
N VAL A 117 -5.30 1.15 15.49
CA VAL A 117 -6.01 -0.10 15.82
C VAL A 117 -5.49 -0.67 17.14
N GLU A 118 -4.19 -0.56 17.42
CA GLU A 118 -3.62 -0.97 18.70
C GLU A 118 -4.20 -0.18 19.89
N LEU A 119 -4.44 1.12 19.68
CA LEU A 119 -5.12 2.00 20.64
C LEU A 119 -6.65 1.78 20.68
N GLY A 120 -7.18 0.77 19.98
CA GLY A 120 -8.59 0.40 20.01
C GLY A 120 -9.48 1.22 19.07
N SER A 121 -8.97 1.79 17.99
CA SER A 121 -9.80 2.59 17.06
C SER A 121 -10.89 1.77 16.36
N TYR A 122 -10.67 0.48 16.11
CA TYR A 122 -11.63 -0.42 15.48
C TYR A 122 -11.26 -1.89 15.69
N THR A 123 -12.24 -2.76 15.97
CA THR A 123 -11.99 -4.19 16.29
C THR A 123 -12.87 -5.18 15.51
N SER A 124 -13.78 -4.70 14.64
CA SER A 124 -14.78 -5.55 13.96
C SER A 124 -14.41 -5.93 12.52
N GLY A 125 -13.12 -5.99 12.19
CA GLY A 125 -12.60 -6.39 10.89
C GLY A 125 -12.33 -5.23 9.92
N TRP A 126 -11.53 -5.52 8.89
CA TRP A 126 -10.99 -4.50 7.99
C TRP A 126 -12.02 -3.83 7.05
N THR A 127 -13.16 -4.47 6.82
CA THR A 127 -14.23 -3.97 5.93
C THR A 127 -15.09 -2.89 6.58
N MET A 128 -14.96 -2.69 7.90
CA MET A 128 -15.68 -1.67 8.65
C MET A 128 -17.21 -1.68 8.47
N LEU A 129 -17.82 -2.86 8.34
CA LEU A 129 -19.27 -2.99 8.13
C LEU A 129 -20.10 -2.56 9.35
N MET A 130 -19.50 -2.60 10.55
CA MET A 130 -20.16 -2.16 11.79
C MET A 130 -19.74 -0.73 12.13
N PRO A 131 -20.64 0.12 12.66
CA PRO A 131 -20.27 1.46 13.07
C PRO A 131 -19.26 1.43 14.23
N PRO A 132 -18.30 2.38 14.28
CA PRO A 132 -17.35 2.46 15.38
C PRO A 132 -18.05 2.89 16.68
N THR A 133 -17.66 2.29 17.80
CA THR A 133 -18.18 2.59 19.15
C THR A 133 -17.26 3.49 19.96
N VAL A 134 -16.15 3.95 19.38
CA VAL A 134 -15.07 4.67 20.05
C VAL A 134 -15.09 6.17 19.76
N SER A 135 -14.17 6.91 20.38
CA SER A 135 -14.07 8.36 20.18
C SER A 135 -13.82 8.71 18.71
N LYS A 136 -14.41 9.84 18.26
CA LYS A 136 -14.21 10.36 16.90
C LYS A 136 -12.75 10.62 16.57
N LEU A 137 -11.94 10.98 17.57
CA LEU A 137 -10.51 11.23 17.39
C LEU A 137 -9.74 9.95 17.04
N LEU A 138 -9.97 8.87 17.81
CA LEU A 138 -9.30 7.57 17.58
C LEU A 138 -9.76 6.92 16.28
N PHE A 139 -11.05 6.99 15.96
CA PHE A 139 -11.54 6.50 14.67
C PHE A 139 -11.01 7.38 13.53
N GLY A 140 -10.95 8.70 13.72
CA GLY A 140 -10.41 9.65 12.75
C GLY A 140 -8.95 9.38 12.39
N SER A 141 -8.09 9.02 13.35
CA SER A 141 -6.68 8.69 13.06
C SER A 141 -6.55 7.47 12.15
N LEU A 142 -7.40 6.45 12.34
CA LEU A 142 -7.47 5.29 11.46
C LEU A 142 -7.89 5.67 10.03
N ILE A 143 -8.91 6.51 9.89
CA ILE A 143 -9.37 7.00 8.59
C ILE A 143 -8.28 7.82 7.88
N VAL A 144 -7.55 8.68 8.60
CA VAL A 144 -6.41 9.41 8.04
C VAL A 144 -5.31 8.45 7.57
N GLY A 145 -5.01 7.39 8.33
CA GLY A 145 -4.04 6.38 7.92
C GLY A 145 -4.45 5.65 6.63
N LEU A 146 -5.73 5.27 6.52
CA LEU A 146 -6.30 4.67 5.31
C LEU A 146 -6.27 5.66 4.12
N ALA A 147 -6.60 6.93 4.35
CA ALA A 147 -6.56 7.97 3.32
C ALA A 147 -5.14 8.20 2.80
N LEU A 148 -4.12 8.16 3.66
CA LEU A 148 -2.71 8.26 3.25
C LEU A 148 -2.27 7.04 2.43
N CYS A 149 -2.68 5.83 2.81
CA CYS A 149 -2.39 4.61 2.03
C CYS A 149 -3.07 4.66 0.65
N ALA A 150 -4.35 5.05 0.61
CA ALA A 150 -5.08 5.24 -0.63
C ALA A 150 -4.40 6.32 -1.50
N GLY A 151 -4.05 7.46 -0.91
CA GLY A 151 -3.33 8.55 -1.57
C GLY A 151 -2.01 8.09 -2.20
N SER A 152 -1.22 7.27 -1.50
CA SER A 152 -0.01 6.64 -2.07
C SER A 152 -0.32 5.85 -3.35
N VAL A 153 -1.37 5.03 -3.35
CA VAL A 153 -1.75 4.20 -4.51
C VAL A 153 -2.21 5.08 -5.68
N PHE A 154 -2.95 6.17 -5.41
CA PHE A 154 -3.33 7.15 -6.43
C PHE A 154 -2.14 7.87 -7.03
N ILE A 155 -1.21 8.32 -6.19
CA ILE A 155 0.04 8.95 -6.61
C ILE A 155 0.82 8.00 -7.54
N GLN A 156 0.90 6.73 -7.19
CA GLN A 156 1.53 5.71 -8.03
C GLN A 156 0.79 5.52 -9.36
N ALA A 157 -0.54 5.53 -9.35
CA ALA A 157 -1.34 5.43 -10.56
C ALA A 157 -1.05 6.59 -11.52
N ILE A 158 -0.96 7.83 -11.02
CA ILE A 158 -0.60 9.02 -11.81
C ILE A 158 0.81 8.85 -12.41
N CYS A 159 1.79 8.41 -11.61
CA CYS A 159 3.17 8.21 -12.07
C CYS A 159 3.27 7.14 -13.16
N ILE A 160 2.53 6.04 -13.04
CA ILE A 160 2.50 4.95 -14.01
C ILE A 160 1.84 5.39 -15.31
N VAL A 161 0.64 6.00 -15.24
CA VAL A 161 -0.12 6.42 -16.42
C VAL A 161 0.65 7.51 -17.19
N SER A 162 1.18 8.52 -16.50
CA SER A 162 2.01 9.55 -17.13
C SER A 162 3.25 8.96 -17.80
N SER A 163 3.91 7.96 -17.19
CA SER A 163 5.07 7.28 -17.79
C SER A 163 4.71 6.54 -19.08
N ILE A 164 3.59 5.83 -19.10
CA ILE A 164 3.13 5.11 -20.30
C ILE A 164 2.78 6.09 -21.41
N LEU A 165 2.09 7.19 -21.10
CA LEU A 165 1.67 8.16 -22.11
C LEU A 165 2.83 8.97 -22.65
N SER A 166 3.78 9.38 -21.80
CA SER A 166 4.86 10.30 -22.18
C SER A 166 6.16 9.60 -22.60
N ARG A 167 6.42 8.38 -22.12
CA ARG A 167 7.71 7.69 -22.34
C ARG A 167 7.62 6.40 -23.14
N ARG A 168 6.43 5.98 -23.59
CA ARG A 168 6.32 4.88 -24.55
C ARG A 168 7.04 5.23 -25.85
N CYS A 169 7.57 4.21 -26.53
CA CYS A 169 8.11 4.37 -27.86
C CYS A 169 7.00 4.87 -28.80
N ARG A 170 7.22 5.99 -29.49
CA ARG A 170 6.17 6.68 -30.30
C ARG A 170 5.61 5.82 -31.43
N ALA A 171 6.37 4.81 -31.86
CA ALA A 171 5.98 3.83 -32.88
C ALA A 171 4.97 2.78 -32.37
N ILE A 172 4.79 2.62 -31.06
CA ILE A 172 3.89 1.63 -30.45
C ILE A 172 2.58 2.30 -30.07
N GLY A 173 1.47 1.83 -30.65
CA GLY A 173 0.11 2.24 -30.29
C GLY A 173 -0.32 1.70 -28.92
N LEU A 174 -1.35 2.29 -28.29
CA LEU A 174 -1.89 1.78 -27.02
C LEU A 174 -2.43 0.35 -27.12
N ASN A 175 -2.91 -0.03 -28.30
CA ASN A 175 -3.38 -1.36 -28.64
C ASN A 175 -2.25 -2.41 -28.78
N GLN A 176 -1.00 -1.97 -28.79
CA GLN A 176 0.19 -2.80 -28.97
C GLN A 176 1.10 -2.81 -27.74
N LEU A 177 0.61 -2.35 -26.58
CA LEU A 177 1.36 -2.42 -25.34
C LEU A 177 1.63 -3.88 -24.95
N SER A 178 2.82 -4.12 -24.39
CA SER A 178 3.11 -5.42 -23.77
C SER A 178 2.13 -5.73 -22.64
N LEU A 179 1.89 -7.01 -22.37
CA LEU A 179 0.95 -7.45 -21.34
C LEU A 179 1.22 -6.79 -19.98
N SER A 180 2.49 -6.66 -19.59
CA SER A 180 2.88 -5.99 -18.35
C SER A 180 2.47 -4.52 -18.34
N SER A 181 2.82 -3.76 -19.40
CA SER A 181 2.46 -2.34 -19.52
C SER A 181 0.94 -2.14 -19.59
N GLY A 182 0.21 -3.04 -20.27
CA GLY A 182 -1.25 -3.05 -20.32
C GLY A 182 -1.87 -3.30 -18.94
N PHE A 183 -1.38 -4.29 -18.19
CA PHE A 183 -1.83 -4.56 -16.81
C PHE A 183 -1.65 -3.32 -15.91
N PHE A 184 -0.50 -2.65 -16.01
CA PHE A 184 -0.25 -1.40 -15.28
C PHE A 184 -1.12 -0.24 -15.74
N PHE A 185 -1.50 -0.18 -17.01
CA PHE A 185 -2.37 0.87 -17.53
C PHE A 185 -3.84 0.67 -17.08
N PHE A 186 -4.43 -0.48 -17.42
CA PHE A 186 -5.84 -0.76 -17.13
C PHE A 186 -6.14 -0.82 -15.64
N GLY A 187 -5.27 -1.47 -14.85
CA GLY A 187 -5.45 -1.53 -13.40
C GLY A 187 -5.51 -0.13 -12.75
N ARG A 188 -4.93 0.88 -13.38
CA ARG A 188 -4.84 2.24 -12.83
C ARG A 188 -6.01 3.10 -13.27
N LEU A 189 -6.56 2.84 -14.46
CA LEU A 189 -7.85 3.38 -14.86
C LEU A 189 -8.98 2.91 -13.92
N LEU A 190 -8.94 1.65 -13.48
CA LEU A 190 -9.90 1.14 -12.49
C LEU A 190 -9.80 1.90 -11.16
N ILE A 191 -8.58 2.18 -10.68
CA ILE A 191 -8.35 2.99 -9.47
C ILE A 191 -8.92 4.41 -9.64
N PHE A 192 -8.76 5.05 -10.80
CA PHE A 192 -9.38 6.36 -11.03
C PHE A 192 -10.91 6.28 -11.09
N SER A 193 -11.46 5.22 -11.68
CA SER A 193 -12.92 5.03 -11.74
C SER A 193 -13.55 4.78 -10.37
N SER A 194 -12.80 4.20 -9.42
CA SER A 194 -13.31 3.94 -8.08
C SER A 194 -13.56 5.22 -7.27
N LEU A 195 -12.92 6.34 -7.63
CA LEU A 195 -13.19 7.65 -7.00
C LEU A 195 -14.64 8.10 -7.18
N ARG A 196 -15.28 7.71 -8.29
CA ARG A 196 -16.69 8.05 -8.54
C ARG A 196 -17.64 7.42 -7.51
N PHE A 197 -17.27 6.29 -6.93
CA PHE A 197 -18.07 5.61 -5.91
C PHE A 197 -17.74 6.07 -4.49
N ALA A 198 -16.72 6.92 -4.33
CA ALA A 198 -16.28 7.45 -3.04
C ALA A 198 -16.77 8.89 -2.78
N LEU A 199 -17.32 9.56 -3.80
CA LEU A 199 -17.95 10.90 -3.74
C LEU A 199 -19.46 10.76 -3.82
#